data_AF-A0A0Q9Y8D0-F1
#
_entry.id   AF-A0A0Q9Y8D0-F1
#
_cell.length_a   1.000
_cell.length_b   1.000
_cell.length_c   1.000
_cell.angle_alpha   90.00
_cell.angle_beta   90.00
_cell.angle_gamma   90.00
#
_symmetry.space_group_name_H-M   'P 1'
#
loop_
_entity.id
_entity.type
_entity.pdbx_description
1 polymer ?
#
loop_
_entity_poly.entity_id
_entity_poly.type
_entity_poly.pdbx_seq_one_letter_code
_entity_poly.pdbx_strand_id
1 'polypeptide(L)'
;MDTTELEKLIAQAKTYGKEDYTDTSYAVLQKAIRQAETVLEDEKTEETIAEATIQLRKAIAGLGKIEISKPDPTPVPEVDTTELEKLIVQAKKYNKETYTAGSYTALQKAISQAEAVLENAETAEEVRTSITQLQKAIEGLDLNDSESELAEKQPTQLPGQLYDYEVDGENDKSTHTGQLPNTATQNYNWFILGLLLVSVGSLILIRRRKA
;
A
#
# COMPACT_ATOMS: atom_id res chain seq x y z
N MET A 1 -24.65 0.53 -60.39
CA MET A 1 -23.54 1.08 -59.60
C MET A 1 -23.19 0.08 -58.53
N ASP A 2 -21.93 -0.04 -58.14
CA ASP A 2 -21.51 -0.93 -57.04
C ASP A 2 -21.52 -0.17 -55.70
N THR A 3 -22.20 -0.72 -54.70
CA THR A 3 -22.30 -0.15 -53.34
C THR A 3 -21.53 -0.95 -52.28
N THR A 4 -20.92 -2.09 -52.66
CA THR A 4 -20.28 -3.04 -51.75
C THR A 4 -19.23 -2.39 -50.85
N GLU A 5 -18.46 -1.44 -51.40
CA GLU A 5 -17.44 -0.70 -50.65
C GLU A 5 -18.05 0.26 -49.62
N LEU A 6 -19.12 0.97 -49.99
CA LEU A 6 -19.82 1.93 -49.12
C LEU A 6 -20.57 1.22 -47.99
N GLU A 7 -21.28 0.14 -48.29
CA GLU A 7 -21.98 -0.73 -47.32
C GLU A 7 -21.01 -1.30 -46.28
N LYS A 8 -19.87 -1.84 -46.73
CA LYS A 8 -18.81 -2.35 -45.84
C LYS A 8 -18.22 -1.25 -44.97
N LEU A 9 -18.04 -0.04 -45.51
CA LEU A 9 -17.51 1.09 -44.78
C LEU A 9 -18.52 1.63 -43.75
N ILE A 10 -19.82 1.64 -44.04
CA ILE A 10 -20.88 1.93 -43.07
C ILE A 10 -20.90 0.89 -41.96
N ALA A 11 -20.78 -0.41 -42.30
CA ALA A 11 -20.72 -1.47 -41.31
C ALA A 11 -19.51 -1.32 -40.36
N GLN A 12 -18.32 -0.99 -40.89
CA GLN A 12 -17.15 -0.65 -40.07
C GLN A 12 -17.38 0.63 -39.24
N ALA A 13 -17.95 1.69 -39.83
CA ALA A 13 -18.18 2.95 -39.13
C ALA A 13 -19.12 2.77 -37.93
N LYS A 14 -20.09 1.85 -38.02
CA LYS A 14 -21.01 1.50 -36.94
C LYS A 14 -20.38 0.69 -35.79
N THR A 15 -19.14 0.19 -35.90
CA THR A 15 -18.45 -0.50 -34.79
C THR A 15 -17.68 0.42 -33.86
N TYR A 16 -17.60 1.72 -34.14
CA TYR A 16 -16.96 2.69 -33.24
C TYR A 16 -17.97 3.12 -32.16
N GLY A 17 -17.64 2.84 -30.89
CA GLY A 17 -18.39 3.31 -29.72
C GLY A 17 -18.29 4.83 -29.53
N LYS A 18 -19.17 5.43 -28.72
CA LYS A 18 -19.04 6.85 -28.37
C LYS A 18 -17.92 7.06 -27.34
N GLU A 19 -17.88 6.16 -26.38
CA GLU A 19 -17.03 6.08 -25.21
C GLU A 19 -15.51 6.13 -25.49
N ASP A 20 -15.07 5.75 -26.69
CA ASP A 20 -13.66 5.81 -27.12
C ASP A 20 -13.26 7.15 -27.75
N TYR A 21 -14.23 8.00 -28.15
CA TYR A 21 -13.99 9.15 -29.04
C TYR A 21 -14.59 10.46 -28.54
N THR A 22 -13.91 11.57 -28.84
CA THR A 22 -14.39 12.92 -28.50
C THR A 22 -15.75 13.19 -29.14
N ASP A 23 -16.68 13.79 -28.39
CA ASP A 23 -18.04 14.15 -28.85
C ASP A 23 -18.05 14.77 -30.25
N THR A 24 -17.14 15.73 -30.49
CA THR A 24 -16.98 16.42 -31.77
C THR A 24 -16.65 15.48 -32.93
N SER A 25 -15.67 14.58 -32.78
CA SER A 25 -15.27 13.68 -33.87
C SER A 25 -16.27 12.54 -34.06
N TYR A 26 -16.86 12.05 -32.98
CA TYR A 26 -17.92 11.04 -33.03
C TYR A 26 -19.19 11.58 -33.70
N ALA A 27 -19.57 12.83 -33.45
CA ALA A 27 -20.68 13.49 -34.14
C ALA A 27 -20.43 13.66 -35.64
N VAL A 28 -19.17 13.91 -36.05
CA VAL A 28 -18.76 13.95 -37.47
C VAL A 28 -18.88 12.56 -38.11
N LEU A 29 -18.43 11.50 -37.43
CA LEU A 29 -18.63 10.12 -37.89
C LEU A 29 -20.10 9.79 -38.07
N GLN A 30 -20.93 10.03 -37.05
CA GLN A 30 -22.38 9.76 -37.12
C GLN A 30 -23.08 10.56 -38.24
N LYS A 31 -22.63 11.79 -38.52
CA LYS A 31 -23.15 12.56 -39.66
C LYS A 31 -22.77 11.90 -40.99
N ALA A 32 -21.52 11.49 -41.15
CA ALA A 32 -21.05 10.84 -42.38
C ALA A 32 -21.73 9.47 -42.61
N ILE A 33 -21.98 8.70 -41.54
CA ILE A 33 -22.76 7.46 -41.61
C ILE A 33 -24.15 7.74 -42.19
N ARG A 34 -24.91 8.68 -41.61
CA ARG A 34 -26.25 9.02 -42.10
C ARG A 34 -26.26 9.50 -43.56
N GLN A 35 -25.28 10.32 -43.96
CA GLN A 35 -25.18 10.77 -45.35
C GLN A 35 -24.88 9.60 -46.32
N ALA A 36 -24.07 8.63 -45.89
CA ALA A 36 -23.80 7.43 -46.66
C ALA A 36 -25.02 6.49 -46.74
N GLU A 37 -25.80 6.38 -45.66
CA GLU A 37 -27.07 5.66 -45.64
C GLU A 37 -28.11 6.28 -46.58
N THR A 38 -28.26 7.62 -46.59
CA THR A 38 -29.15 8.32 -47.54
C THR A 38 -28.78 8.05 -49.00
N VAL A 39 -27.48 7.99 -49.35
CA VAL A 39 -27.05 7.60 -50.71
C VAL A 39 -27.37 6.13 -51.04
N LEU A 40 -27.48 5.25 -50.04
CA LEU A 40 -27.99 3.89 -50.22
C LEU A 40 -29.53 3.80 -50.32
N GLU A 41 -30.27 4.86 -49.96
CA GLU A 41 -31.73 4.94 -50.10
C GLU A 41 -32.14 5.65 -51.42
N ASP A 42 -31.54 6.81 -51.72
CA ASP A 42 -31.84 7.68 -52.88
C ASP A 42 -31.33 7.14 -54.25
N GLU A 43 -31.51 7.92 -55.32
CA GLU A 43 -30.97 7.60 -56.66
C GLU A 43 -29.43 7.57 -56.67
N LYS A 44 -28.87 6.44 -57.13
CA LYS A 44 -27.44 6.11 -57.00
C LYS A 44 -26.68 6.45 -58.28
N THR A 45 -25.73 7.37 -58.18
CA THR A 45 -24.72 7.62 -59.22
C THR A 45 -23.34 7.17 -58.73
N GLU A 46 -22.44 6.84 -59.65
CA GLU A 46 -21.04 6.52 -59.29
C GLU A 46 -20.36 7.70 -58.55
N GLU A 47 -20.76 8.94 -58.89
CA GLU A 47 -20.31 10.17 -58.25
C GLU A 47 -20.79 10.27 -56.79
N THR A 48 -22.08 10.11 -56.51
CA THR A 48 -22.61 10.20 -55.14
C THR A 48 -22.10 9.08 -54.23
N ILE A 49 -21.91 7.87 -54.77
CA ILE A 49 -21.28 6.75 -54.04
C ILE A 49 -19.81 7.06 -53.73
N ALA A 50 -19.05 7.57 -54.70
CA ALA A 50 -17.65 7.94 -54.48
C ALA A 50 -17.51 9.07 -53.45
N GLU A 51 -18.33 10.12 -53.53
CA GLU A 51 -18.35 11.21 -52.54
C GLU A 51 -18.68 10.70 -51.14
N ALA A 52 -19.77 9.93 -50.98
CA ALA A 52 -20.16 9.36 -49.69
C ALA A 52 -19.05 8.49 -49.08
N THR A 53 -18.39 7.67 -49.90
CA THR A 53 -17.26 6.83 -49.48
C THR A 53 -16.06 7.67 -49.03
N ILE A 54 -15.73 8.74 -49.75
CA ILE A 54 -14.65 9.67 -49.39
C ILE A 54 -14.96 10.40 -48.08
N GLN A 55 -16.17 10.93 -47.90
CA GLN A 55 -16.57 11.64 -46.68
C GLN A 55 -16.56 10.70 -45.47
N LEU A 56 -17.06 9.46 -45.62
CA LEU A 56 -17.07 8.49 -44.52
C LEU A 56 -15.65 8.03 -44.16
N ARG A 57 -14.76 7.79 -45.15
CA ARG A 57 -13.32 7.54 -44.88
C ARG A 57 -12.68 8.70 -44.14
N LYS A 58 -12.94 9.94 -44.55
CA LYS A 58 -12.41 11.15 -43.90
C LYS A 58 -12.93 11.29 -42.46
N ALA A 59 -14.18 10.93 -42.19
CA ALA A 59 -14.74 10.95 -40.85
C ALA A 59 -14.11 9.87 -39.94
N ILE A 60 -13.92 8.64 -40.44
CA ILE A 60 -13.21 7.57 -39.72
C ILE A 60 -11.76 7.97 -39.42
N ALA A 61 -11.05 8.53 -40.41
CA ALA A 61 -9.67 9.01 -40.22
C ALA A 61 -9.57 10.25 -39.32
N GLY A 62 -10.65 11.02 -39.19
CA GLY A 62 -10.77 12.18 -38.31
C GLY A 62 -11.25 11.87 -36.89
N LEU A 63 -11.36 10.59 -36.52
CA LEU A 63 -11.75 10.16 -35.17
C LEU A 63 -10.66 10.47 -34.14
N GLY A 64 -10.81 11.62 -33.46
CA GLY A 64 -10.02 11.97 -32.29
C GLY A 64 -10.49 11.17 -31.08
N LYS A 65 -9.70 10.18 -30.65
CA LYS A 65 -9.93 9.43 -29.41
C LYS A 65 -10.09 10.36 -28.22
N ILE A 66 -10.82 9.93 -27.18
CA ILE A 66 -10.74 10.60 -25.89
C ILE A 66 -9.32 10.42 -25.37
N GLU A 67 -8.55 11.50 -25.35
CA GLU A 67 -7.36 11.57 -24.50
C GLU A 67 -7.85 11.59 -23.05
N ILE A 68 -7.94 10.39 -22.46
CA ILE A 68 -8.05 10.23 -21.01
C ILE A 68 -6.69 10.65 -20.46
N SER A 69 -6.48 11.95 -20.35
CA SER A 69 -5.44 12.52 -19.50
C SER A 69 -5.56 11.84 -18.15
N LYS A 70 -4.52 11.08 -17.76
CA LYS A 70 -4.38 10.64 -16.37
C LYS A 70 -4.59 11.89 -15.51
N PRO A 71 -5.37 11.82 -14.42
CA PRO A 71 -5.56 12.98 -13.56
C PRO A 71 -4.18 13.52 -13.20
N ASP A 72 -3.96 14.80 -13.54
CA ASP A 72 -2.72 15.50 -13.22
C ASP A 72 -2.50 15.33 -11.71
N PRO A 73 -1.38 14.74 -11.25
CA PRO A 73 -1.18 14.47 -9.83
C PRO A 73 -1.05 15.81 -9.10
N THR A 74 -2.19 16.31 -8.65
CA THR A 74 -2.28 17.43 -7.70
C THR A 74 -1.26 17.16 -6.61
N PRO A 75 -0.33 18.10 -6.32
CA PRO A 75 0.75 17.83 -5.38
C PRO A 75 0.15 17.55 -4.00
N VAL A 76 0.06 16.26 -3.67
CA VAL A 76 -0.31 15.78 -2.35
C VAL A 76 0.71 16.38 -1.39
N PRO A 77 0.30 17.02 -0.27
CA PRO A 77 1.25 17.48 0.72
C PRO A 77 2.09 16.27 1.17
N GLU A 78 3.42 16.35 1.04
CA GLU A 78 4.31 15.22 1.34
C GLU A 78 4.02 14.67 2.74
N VAL A 79 3.43 13.47 2.79
CA VAL A 79 3.12 12.80 4.04
C VAL A 79 4.43 12.28 4.61
N ASP A 80 4.80 12.72 5.81
CA ASP A 80 6.07 12.28 6.43
C ASP A 80 6.01 10.80 6.80
N THR A 81 6.67 9.97 6.00
CA THR A 81 6.82 8.53 6.18
C THR A 81 8.15 8.14 6.84
N THR A 82 8.96 9.12 7.27
CA THR A 82 10.33 8.91 7.76
C THR A 82 10.41 7.98 8.99
N GLU A 83 9.38 7.96 9.83
CA GLU A 83 9.29 7.02 10.96
C GLU A 83 8.90 5.60 10.51
N LEU A 84 7.96 5.50 9.56
CA LEU A 84 7.49 4.23 9.00
C LEU A 84 8.61 3.48 8.28
N GLU A 85 9.41 4.16 7.45
CA GLU A 85 10.57 3.58 6.79
C GLU A 85 11.58 3.01 7.81
N LYS A 86 11.95 3.81 8.82
CA LYS A 86 12.86 3.38 9.90
C LYS A 86 12.33 2.19 10.68
N LEU A 87 11.01 2.11 10.87
CA LEU A 87 10.38 1.00 11.58
C LEU A 87 10.38 -0.28 10.71
N ILE A 88 10.09 -0.19 9.42
CA ILE A 88 10.22 -1.31 8.45
C ILE A 88 11.65 -1.84 8.44
N VAL A 89 12.65 -0.95 8.39
CA VAL A 89 14.08 -1.33 8.41
C VAL A 89 14.51 -1.98 9.73
N GLN A 90 13.82 -1.71 10.84
CA GLN A 90 14.04 -2.41 12.11
C GLN A 90 13.30 -3.76 12.15
N ALA A 91 12.03 -3.80 11.75
CA ALA A 91 11.21 -5.00 11.68
C ALA A 91 11.83 -6.10 10.80
N LYS A 92 12.50 -5.72 9.71
CA LYS A 92 13.21 -6.66 8.81
C LYS A 92 14.47 -7.31 9.43
N LYS A 93 14.90 -6.93 10.64
CA LYS A 93 16.09 -7.51 11.32
C LYS A 93 15.77 -8.71 12.21
N TYR A 94 14.51 -8.95 12.54
CA TYR A 94 14.11 -10.09 13.38
C TYR A 94 14.24 -11.40 12.58
N ASN A 95 14.94 -12.40 13.15
CA ASN A 95 15.16 -13.69 12.51
C ASN A 95 13.99 -14.64 12.78
N LYS A 96 13.52 -15.35 11.74
CA LYS A 96 12.49 -16.39 11.82
C LYS A 96 12.80 -17.47 12.87
N GLU A 97 14.06 -17.81 13.06
CA GLU A 97 14.49 -18.95 13.88
C GLU A 97 14.34 -18.72 15.39
N THR A 98 14.37 -17.44 15.82
CA THR A 98 14.29 -17.01 17.22
C THR A 98 12.84 -16.94 17.74
N TYR A 99 11.84 -16.85 16.86
CA TYR A 99 10.44 -16.59 17.21
C TYR A 99 9.51 -17.72 16.76
N THR A 100 8.32 -17.83 17.35
CA THR A 100 7.33 -18.80 16.89
C THR A 100 6.94 -18.52 15.44
N ALA A 101 6.57 -19.57 14.70
CA ALA A 101 6.11 -19.42 13.32
C ALA A 101 4.85 -18.53 13.21
N GLY A 102 4.02 -18.47 14.25
CA GLY A 102 2.82 -17.62 14.31
C GLY A 102 3.16 -16.14 14.46
N SER A 103 3.91 -15.80 15.52
CA SER A 103 4.32 -14.42 15.82
C SER A 103 5.18 -13.83 14.69
N TYR A 104 6.13 -14.60 14.15
CA TYR A 104 6.95 -14.16 13.02
C TYR A 104 6.15 -13.95 11.73
N THR A 105 5.14 -14.79 11.45
CA THR A 105 4.25 -14.58 10.28
C THR A 105 3.39 -13.33 10.44
N ALA A 106 2.95 -13.01 11.67
CA ALA A 106 2.24 -11.77 11.97
C ALA A 106 3.13 -10.53 11.71
N LEU A 107 4.40 -10.58 12.12
CA LEU A 107 5.39 -9.54 11.80
C LEU A 107 5.58 -9.37 10.29
N GLN A 108 5.82 -10.46 9.54
CA GLN A 108 5.99 -10.38 8.08
C GLN A 108 4.77 -9.75 7.39
N LYS A 109 3.56 -10.14 7.80
CA LYS A 109 2.31 -9.54 7.29
C LYS A 109 2.23 -8.04 7.60
N ALA A 110 2.61 -7.62 8.81
CA ALA A 110 2.63 -6.20 9.18
C ALA A 110 3.68 -5.41 8.37
N ILE A 111 4.86 -5.99 8.11
CA ILE A 111 5.89 -5.38 7.25
C ILE A 111 5.33 -5.12 5.84
N SER A 112 4.73 -6.11 5.18
CA SER A 112 4.21 -5.90 3.82
C SER A 112 3.02 -4.95 3.75
N GLN A 113 2.20 -4.86 4.82
CA GLN A 113 1.18 -3.81 4.92
C GLN A 113 1.80 -2.42 5.12
N ALA A 114 2.88 -2.33 5.88
CA ALA A 114 3.61 -1.08 6.09
C ALA A 114 4.33 -0.59 4.83
N GLU A 115 4.89 -1.49 4.03
CA GLU A 115 5.48 -1.19 2.71
C GLU A 115 4.41 -0.65 1.73
N ALA A 116 3.22 -1.27 1.68
CA ALA A 116 2.12 -0.78 0.84
C ALA A 116 1.66 0.64 1.23
N VAL A 117 1.66 0.98 2.53
CA VAL A 117 1.36 2.35 3.00
C VAL A 117 2.51 3.32 2.68
N LEU A 118 3.78 2.87 2.76
CA LEU A 118 4.94 3.70 2.38
C LEU A 118 4.90 4.13 0.91
N GLU A 119 4.34 3.30 0.02
CA GLU A 119 4.18 3.59 -1.41
C GLU A 119 2.89 4.39 -1.76
N ASN A 120 1.82 4.28 -0.96
CA ASN A 120 0.46 4.71 -1.36
C ASN A 120 -0.28 5.58 -0.32
N ALA A 121 0.37 6.09 0.73
CA ALA A 121 -0.30 6.93 1.75
C ALA A 121 -0.85 8.25 1.16
N GLU A 122 -2.14 8.48 1.32
CA GLU A 122 -2.79 9.76 1.00
C GLU A 122 -2.82 10.70 2.23
N THR A 123 -2.70 10.15 3.44
CA THR A 123 -2.86 10.87 4.71
C THR A 123 -1.85 10.47 5.79
N ALA A 124 -1.55 11.41 6.70
CA ALA A 124 -0.71 11.15 7.87
C ALA A 124 -1.34 10.16 8.88
N GLU A 125 -2.67 10.00 8.87
CA GLU A 125 -3.37 9.05 9.76
C GLU A 125 -3.19 7.60 9.31
N GLU A 126 -3.09 7.34 8.01
CA GLU A 126 -2.75 6.02 7.47
C GLU A 126 -1.31 5.64 7.86
N VAL A 127 -0.36 6.57 7.75
CA VAL A 127 1.03 6.37 8.19
C VAL A 127 1.09 6.12 9.69
N ARG A 128 0.40 6.92 10.51
CA ARG A 128 0.33 6.73 11.98
C ARG A 128 -0.32 5.40 12.36
N THR A 129 -1.36 4.99 11.65
CA THR A 129 -2.01 3.69 11.83
C THR A 129 -1.05 2.56 11.46
N SER A 130 -0.33 2.67 10.34
CA SER A 130 0.65 1.70 9.86
C SER A 130 1.81 1.52 10.86
N ILE A 131 2.38 2.62 11.35
CA ILE A 131 3.38 2.63 12.44
C ILE A 131 2.85 1.85 13.66
N THR A 132 1.62 2.16 14.10
CA THR A 132 0.99 1.52 15.27
C THR A 132 0.81 0.01 15.07
N GLN A 133 0.37 -0.43 13.89
CA GLN A 133 0.19 -1.87 13.58
C GLN A 133 1.53 -2.61 13.50
N LEU A 134 2.57 -1.99 12.93
CA LEU A 134 3.89 -2.59 12.85
C LEU A 134 4.60 -2.64 14.21
N GLN A 135 4.46 -1.60 15.05
CA GLN A 135 4.88 -1.62 16.46
C GLN A 135 4.23 -2.79 17.20
N LYS A 136 2.90 -2.91 17.13
CA LYS A 136 2.16 -4.00 17.78
C LYS A 136 2.57 -5.39 17.28
N ALA A 137 2.96 -5.53 16.01
CA ALA A 137 3.45 -6.79 15.45
C ALA A 137 4.88 -7.13 15.87
N ILE A 138 5.70 -6.14 16.26
CA ILE A 138 7.01 -6.31 16.90
C ILE A 138 6.84 -6.66 18.38
N GLU A 139 5.88 -6.02 19.07
CA GLU A 139 5.55 -6.31 20.48
C GLU A 139 4.96 -7.71 20.67
N GLY A 140 4.21 -8.22 19.68
CA GLY A 140 3.66 -9.58 19.65
C GLY A 140 4.64 -10.67 19.20
N LEU A 141 5.96 -10.48 19.39
CA LEU A 141 6.99 -11.45 19.00
C LEU A 141 7.30 -12.48 20.10
N ASP A 142 6.46 -13.51 20.20
CA ASP A 142 6.72 -14.68 21.05
C ASP A 142 7.97 -15.44 20.59
N LEU A 143 8.88 -15.75 21.52
CA LEU A 143 10.09 -16.55 21.31
C LEU A 143 9.75 -18.02 21.01
N ASN A 144 10.65 -18.73 20.33
CA ASN A 144 10.53 -20.16 20.10
C ASN A 144 11.09 -20.95 21.30
N ASP A 145 10.26 -21.78 21.96
CA ASP A 145 10.58 -22.44 23.25
C ASP A 145 11.88 -23.27 23.26
N SER A 146 12.38 -23.68 22.08
CA SER A 146 13.61 -24.46 21.91
C SER A 146 14.90 -23.78 22.39
N GLU A 147 14.88 -22.48 22.68
CA GLU A 147 16.07 -21.74 23.19
C GLU A 147 16.04 -21.54 24.72
N SER A 148 14.94 -21.88 25.41
CA SER A 148 14.77 -21.70 26.86
C SER A 148 15.70 -22.60 27.70
N GLU A 149 15.90 -23.86 27.29
CA GLU A 149 16.69 -24.85 28.06
C GLU A 149 18.22 -24.55 28.12
N LEU A 150 18.73 -23.63 27.28
CA LEU A 150 20.17 -23.36 27.21
C LEU A 150 20.67 -22.35 28.26
N ALA A 151 19.77 -21.64 28.95
CA ALA A 151 20.14 -20.64 29.95
C ALA A 151 20.39 -21.21 31.36
N GLU A 152 19.80 -22.36 31.73
CA GLU A 152 19.68 -22.80 33.12
C GLU A 152 20.88 -23.61 33.68
N LYS A 153 22.12 -23.33 33.22
CA LYS A 153 23.33 -24.04 33.69
C LYS A 153 24.52 -23.17 34.09
N GLN A 154 24.32 -22.34 35.13
CA GLN A 154 25.37 -22.11 36.12
C GLN A 154 24.79 -21.71 37.50
N PRO A 155 25.27 -22.27 38.63
CA PRO A 155 24.68 -22.06 39.94
C PRO A 155 25.37 -20.96 40.75
N THR A 156 24.57 -20.11 41.41
CA THR A 156 25.03 -19.25 42.53
C THR A 156 23.98 -19.24 43.63
N GLN A 157 24.36 -19.65 44.85
CA GLN A 157 23.48 -19.64 46.03
C GLN A 157 23.64 -18.33 46.83
N LEU A 158 22.60 -17.96 47.59
CA LEU A 158 22.61 -16.79 48.49
C LEU A 158 23.62 -16.95 49.63
N PRO A 159 24.14 -15.83 50.18
CA PRO A 159 23.55 -15.25 51.40
C PRO A 159 23.40 -13.70 51.34
N GLY A 160 22.58 -13.02 52.15
CA GLY A 160 21.55 -13.50 53.09
C GLY A 160 21.63 -12.86 54.49
N GLN A 161 20.77 -11.86 54.79
CA GLN A 161 20.22 -11.43 56.11
C GLN A 161 19.27 -10.23 55.89
N LEU A 162 18.02 -10.26 56.41
CA LEU A 162 17.53 -9.59 57.65
C LEU A 162 17.67 -8.05 57.62
N TYR A 163 16.72 -7.21 58.06
CA TYR A 163 15.72 -7.25 59.16
C TYR A 163 14.46 -6.44 58.72
N ASP A 164 13.29 -6.37 59.36
CA ASP A 164 12.41 -7.17 60.27
C ASP A 164 11.10 -6.29 60.42
N TYR A 165 10.01 -6.45 61.18
CA TYR A 165 9.49 -7.34 62.24
C TYR A 165 7.95 -7.12 62.33
N GLU A 166 7.09 -8.14 62.49
CA GLU A 166 5.65 -7.99 62.78
C GLU A 166 5.03 -9.21 63.51
N VAL A 167 4.38 -8.98 64.66
CA VAL A 167 3.73 -9.95 65.59
C VAL A 167 2.70 -9.14 66.43
N ASP A 168 1.51 -9.59 66.85
CA ASP A 168 0.85 -10.92 66.89
C ASP A 168 -0.65 -10.91 66.46
N GLY A 169 -1.27 -12.10 66.31
CA GLY A 169 -2.73 -12.31 66.32
C GLY A 169 -3.36 -12.92 65.05
N GLU A 170 -3.05 -14.16 64.66
CA GLU A 170 -3.82 -15.40 64.94
C GLU A 170 -5.10 -15.68 64.11
N ASN A 171 -5.10 -16.85 63.43
CA ASN A 171 -6.26 -17.74 63.11
C ASN A 171 -7.33 -17.25 62.10
N ASP A 172 -7.93 -18.07 61.21
CA ASP A 172 -7.66 -19.45 60.78
C ASP A 172 -8.12 -19.64 59.30
N LYS A 173 -7.24 -20.19 58.44
CA LYS A 173 -7.54 -21.25 57.44
C LYS A 173 -8.57 -21.03 56.31
N SER A 174 -7.99 -20.81 55.13
CA SER A 174 -8.26 -21.57 53.89
C SER A 174 -9.56 -21.35 53.09
N THR A 175 -9.45 -20.37 52.17
CA THR A 175 -9.72 -20.51 50.71
C THR A 175 -11.13 -20.84 50.19
N HIS A 176 -11.74 -19.86 49.52
CA HIS A 176 -12.82 -20.05 48.54
C HIS A 176 -12.62 -19.14 47.29
N THR A 177 -13.47 -19.30 46.28
CA THR A 177 -13.34 -18.80 44.90
C THR A 177 -13.42 -17.28 44.67
N GLY A 178 -12.83 -16.79 43.57
CA GLY A 178 -13.62 -16.06 42.56
C GLY A 178 -13.31 -14.58 42.22
N GLN A 179 -12.66 -14.38 41.06
CA GLN A 179 -12.71 -13.18 40.18
C GLN A 179 -12.22 -11.80 40.71
N LEU A 180 -12.19 -10.82 39.80
CA LEU A 180 -11.42 -9.57 39.82
C LEU A 180 -12.24 -8.35 40.30
N PRO A 181 -11.57 -7.21 40.59
CA PRO A 181 -11.63 -6.10 39.62
C PRO A 181 -10.29 -5.41 39.33
N ASN A 182 -10.26 -4.60 38.27
CA ASN A 182 -9.08 -3.86 37.82
C ASN A 182 -8.96 -2.47 38.50
N THR A 183 -7.74 -2.02 38.78
CA THR A 183 -7.39 -0.59 38.91
C THR A 183 -6.13 -0.30 38.08
N ALA A 184 -6.14 0.81 37.34
CA ALA A 184 -5.15 1.10 36.30
C ALA A 184 -4.01 2.03 36.76
N THR A 185 -3.01 2.20 35.90
CA THR A 185 -1.85 3.12 36.00
C THR A 185 -0.63 2.57 36.74
N GLN A 186 0.25 1.90 35.99
CA GLN A 186 1.65 1.70 36.37
C GLN A 186 2.55 2.46 35.38
N ASN A 187 2.83 3.73 35.71
CA ASN A 187 3.80 4.55 34.99
C ASN A 187 5.12 4.58 35.77
N TYR A 188 6.12 3.77 35.38
CA TYR A 188 7.52 4.08 35.69
C TYR A 188 8.44 3.72 34.51
N ASN A 189 9.25 4.69 34.10
CA ASN A 189 10.15 4.60 32.96
C ASN A 189 11.54 5.09 33.39
N TRP A 190 12.47 4.17 33.66
CA TRP A 190 13.87 4.48 34.02
C TRP A 190 14.90 3.52 33.42
N PHE A 191 15.49 3.96 32.30
CA PHE A 191 16.90 3.86 31.90
C PHE A 191 17.88 3.01 32.75
N ILE A 192 18.41 1.93 32.15
CA ILE A 192 19.85 1.62 31.96
C ILE A 192 19.90 0.83 30.63
N LEU A 193 20.56 1.16 29.52
CA LEU A 193 21.77 1.92 29.16
C LEU A 193 23.13 1.19 29.38
N GLY A 194 23.49 0.31 28.43
CA GLY A 194 24.75 -0.45 28.40
C GLY A 194 25.06 -1.01 26.99
N LEU A 195 25.25 -0.18 25.97
CA LEU A 195 26.56 0.31 25.50
C LEU A 195 27.47 -0.78 24.86
N LEU A 196 27.53 -0.79 23.52
CA LEU A 196 28.73 -1.18 22.78
C LEU A 196 28.89 -0.28 21.53
N LEU A 197 29.67 0.79 21.71
CA LEU A 197 30.24 1.63 20.64
C LEU A 197 31.73 1.27 20.47
N VAL A 198 32.42 1.97 19.55
CA VAL A 198 33.83 1.77 19.11
C VAL A 198 33.91 0.75 17.95
N SER A 199 34.57 1.03 16.80
CA SER A 199 35.44 2.16 16.42
C SER A 199 35.28 2.61 14.95
N VAL A 200 35.47 3.92 14.71
CA VAL A 200 36.20 4.58 13.60
C VAL A 200 36.00 4.05 12.15
N GLY A 201 35.71 4.87 11.13
CA GLY A 201 35.57 6.33 11.06
C GLY A 201 36.45 6.94 9.97
N SER A 202 35.84 7.66 9.01
CA SER A 202 36.52 8.56 8.08
C SER A 202 35.54 9.55 7.46
N LEU A 203 35.72 10.84 7.77
CA LEU A 203 35.25 11.89 6.88
C LEU A 203 36.12 11.89 5.62
N ILE A 204 35.54 12.18 4.46
CA ILE A 204 36.13 13.11 3.50
C ILE A 204 35.00 13.87 2.79
N LEU A 205 34.98 15.18 3.01
CA LEU A 205 34.16 16.13 2.26
C LEU A 205 34.86 16.46 0.94
N ILE A 206 34.34 15.98 -0.20
CA ILE A 206 34.60 16.65 -1.50
C ILE A 206 33.28 17.07 -2.13
N ARG A 207 32.81 18.23 -1.68
CA ARG A 207 31.85 19.08 -2.37
C ARG A 207 32.51 19.65 -3.63
N ARG A 208 32.10 19.23 -4.83
CA ARG A 208 32.31 20.04 -6.04
C ARG A 208 31.13 20.01 -7.00
N ARG A 209 30.68 21.21 -7.37
CA ARG A 209 29.60 21.47 -8.35
C ARG A 209 30.18 21.46 -9.76
N LYS A 210 29.32 21.11 -10.73
CA LYS A 210 29.31 21.56 -12.14
C LYS A 210 30.64 21.55 -12.92
N ALA A 211 30.72 20.65 -13.88
CA ALA A 211 30.64 21.07 -15.28
C ALA A 211 29.36 20.45 -15.85
#